data_AF-A0A7T5EWL6-F1
#
_entry.id   AF-A0A7T5EWL6-F1
#
_cell.length_a   1.000
_cell.length_b   1.000
_cell.length_c   1.000
_cell.angle_alpha   90.00
_cell.angle_beta   90.00
_cell.angle_gamma   90.00
#
_symmetry.space_group_name_H-M   'P 1'
#
loop_
_entity.id
_entity.type
_entity.pdbx_description
1 polymer ?
#
loop_
_entity_poly.entity_id
_entity_poly.type
_entity_poly.pdbx_seq_one_letter_code
_entity_poly.pdbx_strand_id
1 'polypeptide(L)'
;MKNVLRAVVAGGTVLAAGGSITALAASVPDFSMHGFPTVAASASIPANSSSSTTLKVNGATFTIPAMFSTDPVKFEVLEGKLSNFTSNAPSGQMPVYDFAFKVMDTKTNMLVGKFSKPVKFSYTNSQLSSKSMYYNVSTTGTYSSNPKTMTITGHTMTHMIAGDPVGWVVTSPSSMVSKSTSPVTGLPISTWLYSGLGLIAAGGILVAFRKKVS
;
A
#
# COMPACT_ATOMS: atom_id res chain seq x y z
N MET A 1 -43.32 -72.39 25.97
CA MET A 1 -43.49 -71.80 24.61
C MET A 1 -42.67 -70.52 24.53
N LYS A 2 -41.75 -70.43 23.55
CA LYS A 2 -41.13 -69.21 22.98
C LYS A 2 -40.25 -68.36 23.93
N ASN A 3 -39.08 -67.85 23.58
CA ASN A 3 -38.19 -67.96 22.42
C ASN A 3 -36.78 -67.58 22.90
N VAL A 4 -35.78 -68.32 22.42
CA VAL A 4 -34.34 -68.07 22.61
C VAL A 4 -33.92 -66.98 21.64
N LEU A 5 -33.26 -65.92 22.10
CA LEU A 5 -32.56 -64.96 21.24
C LEU A 5 -31.07 -64.94 21.59
N ARG A 6 -30.26 -65.55 20.71
CA ARG A 6 -28.80 -65.50 20.75
C ARG A 6 -28.34 -64.30 19.93
N ALA A 7 -27.66 -63.35 20.55
CA ALA A 7 -26.96 -62.28 19.84
C ALA A 7 -25.51 -62.73 19.57
N VAL A 8 -25.16 -62.83 18.29
CA VAL A 8 -23.80 -63.06 17.80
C VAL A 8 -23.14 -61.69 17.64
N VAL A 9 -22.08 -61.43 18.41
CA VAL A 9 -21.23 -60.23 18.25
C VAL A 9 -20.13 -60.58 17.25
N ALA A 10 -20.23 -60.07 16.03
CA ALA A 10 -19.17 -60.13 15.03
C ALA A 10 -18.22 -58.95 15.22
N GLY A 11 -16.97 -59.23 15.58
CA GLY A 11 -15.89 -58.25 15.67
C GLY A 11 -15.43 -57.80 14.28
N GLY A 12 -15.55 -56.51 13.99
CA GLY A 12 -14.96 -55.86 12.83
C GLY A 12 -13.83 -54.94 13.27
N THR A 13 -12.59 -55.40 13.16
CA THR A 13 -11.40 -54.56 13.35
C THR A 13 -11.16 -53.74 12.08
N VAL A 14 -11.43 -52.45 12.12
CA VAL A 14 -11.11 -51.53 11.01
C VAL A 14 -9.68 -51.03 11.22
N LEU A 15 -8.73 -51.51 10.41
CA LEU A 15 -7.40 -50.90 10.29
C LEU A 15 -7.54 -49.57 9.55
N ALA A 16 -7.48 -48.45 10.29
CA ALA A 16 -7.35 -47.13 9.70
C ALA A 16 -5.88 -46.88 9.31
N ALA A 17 -5.60 -46.90 7.99
CA ALA A 17 -4.31 -46.49 7.46
C ALA A 17 -4.14 -44.97 7.63
N GLY A 18 -3.36 -44.56 8.62
CA GLY A 18 -3.00 -43.17 8.88
C GLY A 18 -2.05 -42.64 7.81
N GLY A 19 -2.59 -42.13 6.71
CA GLY A 19 -1.85 -41.32 5.75
C GLY A 19 -1.62 -39.92 6.32
N SER A 20 -0.37 -39.60 6.66
CA SER A 20 0.04 -38.24 7.01
C SER A 20 -0.14 -37.32 5.80
N ILE A 21 -1.20 -36.51 5.82
CA ILE A 21 -1.35 -35.39 4.87
C ILE A 21 -0.32 -34.32 5.20
N THR A 22 0.78 -34.30 4.44
CA THR A 22 1.77 -33.23 4.50
C THR A 22 1.11 -31.94 4.00
N ALA A 23 0.72 -31.07 4.93
CA ALA A 23 0.22 -29.74 4.58
C ALA A 23 1.35 -28.94 3.89
N LEU A 24 1.19 -28.66 2.60
CA LEU A 24 2.10 -27.79 1.87
C LEU A 24 1.98 -26.38 2.45
N ALA A 25 3.10 -25.83 2.94
CA ALA A 25 3.16 -24.44 3.37
C ALA A 25 2.80 -23.54 2.17
N ALA A 26 1.84 -22.63 2.36
CA ALA A 26 1.45 -21.68 1.32
C ALA A 26 2.66 -20.82 0.93
N SER A 27 2.94 -20.73 -0.37
CA SER A 27 4.01 -19.87 -0.89
C SER A 27 3.62 -18.40 -0.72
N VAL A 28 4.61 -17.57 -0.38
CA VAL A 28 4.44 -16.12 -0.25
C VAL A 28 4.26 -15.53 -1.66
N PRO A 29 3.16 -14.82 -1.95
CA PRO A 29 2.94 -14.23 -3.27
C PRO A 29 3.93 -13.11 -3.58
N ASP A 30 4.29 -12.96 -4.87
CA ASP A 30 5.03 -11.80 -5.36
C ASP A 30 4.07 -10.67 -5.77
N PHE A 31 3.89 -9.67 -4.90
CA PHE A 31 2.96 -8.57 -5.14
C PHE A 31 3.34 -7.65 -6.31
N SER A 32 4.56 -7.76 -6.86
CA SER A 32 4.92 -7.07 -8.10
C SER A 32 4.08 -7.52 -9.30
N MET A 33 3.49 -8.72 -9.22
CA MET A 33 2.56 -9.25 -10.22
C MET A 33 1.09 -9.03 -9.87
N HIS A 34 0.79 -8.39 -8.72
CA HIS A 34 -0.56 -8.31 -8.16
C HIS A 34 -0.96 -6.88 -7.77
N GLY A 35 -0.78 -5.94 -8.71
CA GLY A 35 -1.22 -4.56 -8.55
C GLY A 35 -0.17 -3.59 -8.01
N PHE A 36 0.99 -4.08 -7.54
CA PHE A 36 2.10 -3.26 -7.02
C PHE A 36 3.40 -3.41 -7.84
N PRO A 37 3.40 -3.13 -9.15
CA PRO A 37 4.53 -3.46 -10.03
C PRO A 37 5.79 -2.62 -9.80
N THR A 38 5.69 -1.47 -9.14
CA THR A 38 6.77 -0.49 -9.08
C THR A 38 7.55 -0.59 -7.77
N VAL A 39 8.86 -0.82 -7.84
CA VAL A 39 9.73 -0.68 -6.66
C VAL A 39 9.93 0.80 -6.35
N ALA A 40 9.30 1.29 -5.30
CA ALA A 40 9.33 2.70 -4.93
C ALA A 40 10.49 3.03 -3.96
N ALA A 41 10.91 2.07 -3.15
CA ALA A 41 12.12 2.15 -2.32
C ALA A 41 12.72 0.76 -2.10
N SER A 42 14.03 0.69 -1.87
CA SER A 42 14.70 -0.58 -1.52
C SER A 42 15.88 -0.39 -0.58
N ALA A 43 16.18 -1.42 0.19
CA ALA A 43 17.40 -1.53 0.99
C ALA A 43 17.91 -2.97 1.02
N SER A 44 19.23 -3.13 1.09
CA SER A 44 19.86 -4.38 1.49
C SER A 44 20.05 -4.37 3.00
N ILE A 45 19.49 -5.36 3.68
CA ILE A 45 19.54 -5.50 5.13
C ILE A 45 20.47 -6.68 5.44
N PRO A 46 21.66 -6.42 6.02
CA PRO A 46 22.55 -7.49 6.45
C PRO A 46 21.90 -8.38 7.51
N ALA A 47 22.32 -9.65 7.53
CA ALA A 47 22.00 -10.57 8.62
C ALA A 47 22.33 -9.95 9.97
N ASN A 48 21.42 -10.06 10.94
CA ASN A 48 21.62 -9.61 12.31
C ASN A 48 22.08 -8.15 12.43
N SER A 49 21.59 -7.26 11.55
CA SER A 49 21.90 -5.83 11.64
C SER A 49 21.52 -5.24 12.99
N SER A 50 22.48 -4.66 13.72
CA SER A 50 22.25 -4.01 15.02
C SER A 50 21.56 -2.63 14.93
N SER A 51 21.42 -2.10 13.71
CA SER A 51 20.83 -0.78 13.46
C SER A 51 19.52 -0.91 12.68
N SER A 52 18.58 0.01 12.95
CA SER A 52 17.37 0.15 12.17
C SER A 52 17.65 0.83 10.83
N THR A 53 16.93 0.42 9.78
CA THR A 53 16.97 1.05 8.46
C THR A 53 15.65 1.78 8.21
N THR A 54 15.72 2.99 7.64
CA THR A 54 14.52 3.77 7.31
C THR A 54 14.43 3.99 5.81
N LEU A 55 13.28 3.67 5.23
CA LEU A 55 12.91 3.98 3.85
C LEU A 55 11.82 5.04 3.84
N LYS A 56 11.91 6.03 2.95
CA LYS A 56 10.90 7.09 2.79
C LYS A 56 10.44 7.16 1.34
N VAL A 57 9.13 7.25 1.13
CA VAL A 57 8.52 7.31 -0.20
C VAL A 57 7.16 8.00 -0.08
N ASN A 58 6.89 9.01 -0.91
CA ASN A 58 5.56 9.63 -1.05
C ASN A 58 4.84 10.02 0.26
N GLY A 59 5.59 10.51 1.26
CA GLY A 59 5.03 10.88 2.58
C GLY A 59 4.89 9.71 3.56
N ALA A 60 5.22 8.49 3.14
CA ALA A 60 5.37 7.32 3.98
C ALA A 60 6.83 7.14 4.46
N THR A 61 6.95 6.56 5.65
CA THR A 61 8.20 6.15 6.29
C THR A 61 8.05 4.72 6.79
N PHE A 62 9.00 3.86 6.40
CA PHE A 62 9.09 2.48 6.82
C PHE A 62 10.37 2.31 7.63
N THR A 63 10.24 2.05 8.93
CA THR A 63 11.38 1.76 9.80
C THR A 63 11.48 0.26 10.03
N ILE A 64 12.47 -0.34 9.39
CA ILE A 64 12.87 -1.73 9.55
C ILE A 64 13.70 -1.81 10.84
N PRO A 65 13.26 -2.57 11.85
CA PRO A 65 13.93 -2.59 13.15
C PRO A 65 15.29 -3.29 13.09
N ALA A 66 16.15 -3.03 14.07
CA ALA A 66 17.37 -3.81 14.29
C ALA A 66 17.03 -5.28 14.56
N MET A 67 17.90 -6.19 14.11
CA MET A 67 17.73 -7.65 14.17
C MET A 67 16.43 -8.09 13.48
N PHE A 68 16.14 -7.52 12.31
CA PHE A 68 14.96 -7.85 11.51
C PHE A 68 14.97 -9.28 10.96
N SER A 69 16.14 -9.78 10.56
CA SER A 69 16.34 -11.10 9.97
C SER A 69 17.68 -11.70 10.39
N THR A 70 17.72 -13.02 10.54
CA THR A 70 18.96 -13.80 10.77
C THR A 70 19.77 -13.98 9.50
N ASP A 71 19.12 -13.89 8.34
CA ASP A 71 19.71 -13.99 7.01
C ASP A 71 19.68 -12.63 6.31
N PRO A 72 20.63 -12.36 5.39
CA PRO A 72 20.61 -11.13 4.62
C PRO A 72 19.39 -11.10 3.70
N VAL A 73 18.69 -9.97 3.69
CA VAL A 73 17.49 -9.79 2.87
C VAL A 73 17.56 -8.53 2.03
N LYS A 74 17.01 -8.59 0.82
CA LYS A 74 16.65 -7.41 0.04
C LYS A 74 15.23 -7.03 0.41
N PHE A 75 15.04 -5.83 0.97
CA PHE A 75 13.74 -5.30 1.33
C PHE A 75 13.32 -4.27 0.28
N GLU A 76 12.17 -4.49 -0.36
CA GLU A 76 11.59 -3.59 -1.35
C GLU A 76 10.20 -3.16 -0.91
N VAL A 77 9.93 -1.86 -1.01
CA VAL A 77 8.59 -1.28 -0.92
C VAL A 77 8.07 -1.15 -2.33
N LEU A 78 6.95 -1.82 -2.60
CA LEU A 78 6.26 -1.80 -3.86
C LEU A 78 5.07 -0.85 -3.80
N GLU A 79 4.82 -0.12 -4.88
CA GLU A 79 3.63 0.71 -5.06
C GLU A 79 2.94 0.36 -6.39
N GLY A 80 1.63 0.56 -6.40
CA GLY A 80 0.77 0.49 -7.56
C GLY A 80 0.27 1.86 -7.98
N LYS A 81 -0.68 1.84 -8.92
CA LYS A 81 -1.42 3.03 -9.29
C LYS A 81 -2.71 3.06 -8.48
N LEU A 82 -2.93 4.12 -7.69
CA LEU A 82 -4.13 4.27 -6.85
C LEU A 82 -5.44 4.05 -7.60
N SER A 83 -5.51 4.44 -8.89
CA SER A 83 -6.71 4.22 -9.73
C SER A 83 -7.09 2.75 -9.89
N ASN A 84 -6.13 1.83 -9.79
CA ASN A 84 -6.36 0.39 -9.89
C ASN A 84 -7.07 -0.16 -8.64
N PHE A 85 -7.00 0.57 -7.54
CA PHE A 85 -7.57 0.19 -6.26
C PHE A 85 -8.95 0.83 -6.01
N THR A 86 -9.30 1.87 -6.76
CA THR A 86 -10.56 2.62 -6.59
C THR A 86 -11.80 1.76 -6.85
N SER A 87 -11.78 0.86 -7.84
CA SER A 87 -12.98 0.06 -8.20
C SER A 87 -13.42 -0.91 -7.11
N ASN A 88 -12.47 -1.36 -6.29
CA ASN A 88 -12.71 -2.34 -5.22
C ASN A 88 -12.73 -1.67 -3.83
N ALA A 89 -12.51 -0.35 -3.76
CA ALA A 89 -12.51 0.37 -2.51
C ALA A 89 -13.92 0.32 -1.87
N PRO A 90 -14.02 0.20 -0.54
CA PRO A 90 -15.30 0.25 0.15
C PRO A 90 -16.08 1.54 -0.15
N SER A 91 -17.41 1.45 -0.18
CA SER A 91 -18.28 2.59 -0.49
C SER A 91 -18.00 3.80 0.42
N GLY A 92 -17.89 4.98 -0.18
CA GLY A 92 -17.59 6.24 0.52
C GLY A 92 -16.13 6.44 0.93
N GLN A 93 -15.23 5.53 0.52
CA GLN A 93 -13.79 5.63 0.73
C GLN A 93 -13.07 5.77 -0.62
N MET A 94 -11.93 6.47 -0.62
CA MET A 94 -11.02 6.51 -1.77
C MET A 94 -9.59 6.15 -1.33
N PRO A 95 -8.86 5.35 -2.12
CA PRO A 95 -7.44 5.10 -1.89
C PRO A 95 -6.65 6.41 -1.91
N VAL A 96 -5.80 6.60 -0.91
CA VAL A 96 -4.87 7.75 -0.82
C VAL A 96 -3.41 7.31 -0.78
N TYR A 97 -3.16 6.06 -0.41
CA TYR A 97 -1.84 5.46 -0.45
C TYR A 97 -1.95 3.94 -0.56
N ASP A 98 -1.06 3.32 -1.29
CA ASP A 98 -1.00 1.88 -1.45
C ASP A 98 0.46 1.42 -1.39
N PHE A 99 0.69 0.25 -0.82
CA PHE A 99 2.01 -0.37 -0.85
C PHE A 99 1.94 -1.88 -0.59
N ALA A 100 2.99 -2.59 -0.99
CA ALA A 100 3.26 -3.96 -0.57
C ALA A 100 4.75 -4.12 -0.25
N PHE A 101 5.11 -5.21 0.42
CA PHE A 101 6.51 -5.55 0.66
C PHE A 101 6.92 -6.73 -0.19
N LYS A 102 8.10 -6.62 -0.80
CA LYS A 102 8.83 -7.74 -1.36
C LYS A 102 10.13 -7.89 -0.60
N VAL A 103 10.20 -8.92 0.23
CA VAL A 103 11.37 -9.21 1.06
C VAL A 103 11.94 -10.53 0.56
N MET A 104 13.16 -10.51 0.05
CA MET A 104 13.82 -11.67 -0.52
C MET A 104 15.05 -12.02 0.30
N ASP A 105 15.12 -13.26 0.78
CA ASP A 105 16.36 -13.81 1.33
C ASP A 105 17.38 -13.96 0.19
N THR A 106 18.52 -13.30 0.30
CA THR A 106 19.52 -13.26 -0.77
C THR A 106 20.39 -14.51 -0.84
N LYS A 107 20.32 -15.41 0.16
CA LYS A 107 21.00 -16.71 0.12
C LYS A 107 20.15 -17.75 -0.60
N THR A 108 18.86 -17.81 -0.27
CA THR A 108 17.94 -18.84 -0.77
C THR A 108 17.13 -18.39 -1.98
N ASN A 109 17.12 -17.08 -2.28
CA ASN A 109 16.25 -16.43 -3.27
C ASN A 109 14.76 -16.69 -3.02
N MET A 110 14.38 -16.95 -1.76
CA MET A 110 12.99 -17.16 -1.36
C MET A 110 12.36 -15.88 -0.83
N LEU A 111 11.06 -15.70 -1.08
CA LEU A 111 10.29 -14.62 -0.50
C LEU A 111 10.00 -14.88 0.99
N VAL A 112 10.21 -13.84 1.80
CA VAL A 112 9.96 -13.84 3.24
C VAL A 112 8.62 -13.17 3.50
N GLY A 113 7.62 -13.96 3.91
CA GLY A 113 6.25 -13.48 4.17
C GLY A 113 5.96 -13.11 5.61
N LYS A 114 6.83 -13.47 6.55
CA LYS A 114 6.67 -13.19 7.98
C LYS A 114 7.97 -12.66 8.56
N PHE A 115 7.89 -11.61 9.35
CA PHE A 115 9.05 -10.94 9.91
C PHE A 115 9.23 -11.32 11.38
N SER A 116 10.48 -11.49 11.80
CA SER A 116 10.79 -11.77 13.21
C SER A 116 10.42 -10.58 14.11
N LYS A 117 10.52 -9.36 13.56
CA LYS A 117 10.13 -8.11 14.20
C LYS A 117 9.31 -7.26 13.24
N PRO A 118 8.29 -6.56 13.73
CA PRO A 118 7.42 -5.76 12.88
C PRO A 118 8.12 -4.51 12.33
N VAL A 119 7.87 -4.20 11.06
CA VAL A 119 8.25 -2.94 10.43
C VAL A 119 7.28 -1.86 10.90
N LYS A 120 7.81 -0.71 11.34
CA LYS A 120 6.97 0.44 11.67
C LYS A 120 6.66 1.22 10.40
N PHE A 121 5.38 1.31 10.06
CA PHE A 121 4.85 2.17 9.02
C PHE A 121 4.34 3.48 9.64
N SER A 122 4.65 4.59 8.98
CA SER A 122 4.10 5.92 9.26
C SER A 122 3.78 6.61 7.95
N TYR A 123 2.61 7.22 7.83
CA TYR A 123 2.20 7.95 6.63
C TYR A 123 1.54 9.27 7.00
N THR A 124 2.05 10.37 6.44
CA THR A 124 1.53 11.71 6.67
C THR A 124 0.94 12.28 5.39
N ASN A 125 -0.36 12.61 5.41
CA ASN A 125 -1.06 13.23 4.29
C ASN A 125 -2.25 14.06 4.81
N SER A 126 -2.46 15.26 4.27
CA SER A 126 -3.55 16.17 4.65
C SER A 126 -4.95 15.59 4.43
N GLN A 127 -5.09 14.57 3.58
CA GLN A 127 -6.32 13.83 3.33
C GLN A 127 -6.61 12.78 4.42
N LEU A 128 -5.68 12.53 5.35
CA LEU A 128 -5.93 11.64 6.48
C LEU A 128 -6.79 12.32 7.54
N SER A 129 -7.70 11.53 8.11
CA SER A 129 -8.59 11.92 9.19
C SER A 129 -8.86 10.74 10.13
N SER A 130 -9.58 10.97 11.22
CA SER A 130 -10.04 9.89 12.11
C SER A 130 -10.98 8.87 11.45
N LYS A 131 -11.48 9.17 10.23
CA LYS A 131 -12.33 8.28 9.42
C LYS A 131 -11.58 7.57 8.30
N SER A 132 -10.27 7.82 8.18
CA SER A 132 -9.41 7.04 7.27
C SER A 132 -9.31 5.60 7.75
N MET A 133 -9.01 4.69 6.85
CA MET A 133 -8.96 3.25 7.10
C MET A 133 -7.68 2.65 6.52
N TYR A 134 -7.25 1.52 7.08
CA TYR A 134 -6.10 0.74 6.62
C TYR A 134 -6.55 -0.69 6.33
N TYR A 135 -6.49 -1.08 5.06
CA TYR A 135 -6.98 -2.36 4.58
C TYR A 135 -5.85 -3.27 4.13
N ASN A 136 -6.06 -4.56 4.32
CA ASN A 136 -5.32 -5.60 3.63
C ASN A 136 -5.92 -5.78 2.23
N VAL A 137 -5.06 -6.01 1.25
CA VAL A 137 -5.43 -6.26 -0.14
C VAL A 137 -4.81 -7.57 -0.60
N SER A 138 -5.66 -8.51 -1.03
CA SER A 138 -5.24 -9.81 -1.55
C SER A 138 -4.66 -9.70 -2.97
N THR A 139 -4.12 -10.80 -3.50
CA THR A 139 -3.55 -10.87 -4.86
C THR A 139 -4.56 -10.63 -5.98
N THR A 140 -5.86 -10.70 -5.69
CA THR A 140 -6.96 -10.36 -6.62
C THR A 140 -7.43 -8.91 -6.47
N GLY A 141 -6.81 -8.11 -5.61
CA GLY A 141 -7.21 -6.74 -5.32
C GLY A 141 -8.43 -6.64 -4.39
N THR A 142 -8.84 -7.73 -3.75
CA THR A 142 -9.97 -7.73 -2.80
C THR A 142 -9.54 -7.15 -1.45
N TYR A 143 -10.33 -6.21 -0.95
CA TYR A 143 -10.13 -5.55 0.34
C TYR A 143 -10.63 -6.41 1.49
N SER A 144 -9.89 -6.39 2.59
CA SER A 144 -10.32 -6.90 3.88
C SER A 144 -9.83 -6.00 5.00
N SER A 145 -10.62 -5.86 6.07
CA SER A 145 -10.22 -5.06 7.22
C SER A 145 -8.94 -5.61 7.82
N ASN A 146 -7.95 -4.73 8.07
CA ASN A 146 -6.77 -5.13 8.79
C ASN A 146 -7.16 -5.41 10.27
N PRO A 147 -6.85 -6.59 10.82
CA PRO A 147 -7.27 -6.96 12.18
C PRO A 147 -6.48 -6.22 13.29
N LYS A 148 -5.40 -5.52 12.92
CA LYS A 148 -4.58 -4.75 13.85
C LYS A 148 -4.98 -3.28 13.80
N THR A 149 -5.21 -2.70 14.98
CA THR A 149 -5.57 -1.29 15.09
C THR A 149 -4.41 -0.39 14.64
N MET A 150 -4.73 0.63 13.86
CA MET A 150 -3.82 1.72 13.51
C MET A 150 -4.05 2.92 14.42
N THR A 151 -3.03 3.77 14.56
CA THR A 151 -3.16 5.03 15.30
C THR A 151 -3.08 6.20 14.32
N ILE A 152 -4.04 7.12 14.40
CA ILE A 152 -4.02 8.38 13.64
C ILE A 152 -3.93 9.54 14.62
N THR A 153 -2.89 10.37 14.47
CA THR A 153 -2.71 11.62 15.23
C THR A 153 -2.54 12.76 14.24
N GLY A 154 -3.50 13.70 14.23
CA GLY A 154 -3.56 14.75 13.22
C GLY A 154 -3.67 14.16 11.80
N HIS A 155 -2.70 14.46 10.95
CA HIS A 155 -2.60 13.96 9.58
C HIS A 155 -1.61 12.82 9.42
N THR A 156 -1.24 12.14 10.50
CA THR A 156 -0.25 11.05 10.49
C THR A 156 -0.86 9.75 10.99
N MET A 157 -0.84 8.73 10.14
CA MET A 157 -1.17 7.34 10.46
C MET A 157 0.09 6.57 10.85
N THR A 158 0.02 5.69 11.84
CA THR A 158 1.09 4.76 12.21
C THR A 158 0.56 3.35 12.42
N HIS A 159 1.37 2.36 12.03
CA HIS A 159 1.03 0.94 12.11
C HIS A 159 2.27 0.05 12.25
N MET A 160 2.14 -1.13 12.84
CA MET A 160 3.22 -2.12 13.00
C MET A 160 2.92 -3.35 12.14
N ILE A 161 3.78 -3.65 11.17
CA ILE A 161 3.57 -4.70 10.17
C ILE A 161 4.47 -5.88 10.47
N ALA A 162 3.90 -7.00 10.93
CA ALA A 162 4.64 -8.21 11.28
C ALA A 162 5.00 -9.11 10.08
N GLY A 163 4.68 -8.68 8.86
CA GLY A 163 4.75 -9.51 7.66
C GLY A 163 3.48 -10.35 7.52
N ASP A 164 2.81 -10.20 6.38
CA ASP A 164 1.58 -10.89 6.01
C ASP A 164 1.59 -11.00 4.46
N PRO A 165 1.19 -12.12 3.84
CA PRO A 165 1.10 -12.27 2.38
C PRO A 165 -0.03 -11.43 1.75
N VAL A 166 -0.08 -10.13 2.04
CA VAL A 166 -1.05 -9.15 1.54
C VAL A 166 -0.34 -7.86 1.14
N GLY A 167 -0.96 -7.09 0.24
CA GLY A 167 -0.68 -5.66 0.10
C GLY A 167 -1.52 -4.85 1.08
N TRP A 168 -1.27 -3.55 1.13
CA TRP A 168 -1.99 -2.62 1.99
C TRP A 168 -2.45 -1.39 1.22
N VAL A 169 -3.64 -0.91 1.58
CA VAL A 169 -4.17 0.35 1.06
C VAL A 169 -4.70 1.19 2.22
N VAL A 170 -4.25 2.44 2.27
CA VAL A 170 -4.82 3.48 3.10
C VAL A 170 -5.93 4.16 2.31
N THR A 171 -7.11 4.29 2.91
CA THR A 171 -8.21 5.06 2.33
C THR A 171 -8.62 6.21 3.23
N SER A 172 -9.23 7.21 2.61
CA SER A 172 -9.90 8.32 3.31
C SER A 172 -11.31 8.53 2.75
N PRO A 173 -12.22 9.18 3.51
CA PRO A 173 -13.55 9.50 3.02
C PRO A 173 -13.49 10.30 1.71
N SER A 174 -14.27 9.88 0.71
CA SER A 174 -14.22 10.47 -0.64
C SER A 174 -14.46 11.98 -0.66
N SER A 175 -15.30 12.48 0.27
CA SER A 175 -15.59 13.91 0.43
C SER A 175 -14.38 14.77 0.80
N MET A 176 -13.31 14.18 1.35
CA MET A 176 -12.06 14.89 1.65
C MET A 176 -11.09 14.89 0.47
N VAL A 177 -11.21 13.92 -0.44
CA VAL A 177 -10.29 13.75 -1.58
C VAL A 177 -10.81 14.51 -2.80
N SER A 178 -12.13 14.74 -2.92
CA SER A 178 -12.76 15.47 -4.05
C SER A 178 -12.74 17.00 -3.97
N LYS A 179 -12.09 17.62 -2.97
CA LYS A 179 -12.04 19.10 -2.87
C LYS A 179 -10.93 19.75 -3.73
N SER A 180 -10.44 19.09 -4.76
CA SER A 180 -9.42 19.63 -5.68
C SER A 180 -9.92 19.96 -7.09
N THR A 181 -11.23 20.05 -7.33
CA THR A 181 -11.78 20.83 -8.45
C THR A 181 -13.16 21.35 -8.06
N SER A 182 -13.26 22.64 -7.73
CA SER A 182 -14.51 23.34 -7.99
C SER A 182 -14.75 23.26 -9.51
N PRO A 183 -15.88 22.75 -10.01
CA PRO A 183 -16.25 23.07 -11.36
C PRO A 183 -16.47 24.57 -11.40
N VAL A 184 -15.65 25.28 -12.18
CA VAL A 184 -15.92 26.66 -12.61
C VAL A 184 -17.08 26.59 -13.60
N THR A 185 -18.26 26.25 -13.11
CA THR A 185 -19.51 26.37 -13.85
C THR A 185 -20.18 27.64 -13.34
N GLY A 186 -19.91 28.76 -14.01
CA GLY A 186 -20.86 29.89 -13.97
C GLY A 186 -20.33 31.31 -13.76
N LEU A 187 -19.06 31.65 -14.00
CA LEU A 187 -18.70 33.05 -14.26
C LEU A 187 -18.03 33.22 -15.63
N PRO A 188 -18.57 34.09 -16.51
CA PRO A 188 -17.97 34.36 -17.79
C PRO A 188 -16.62 35.06 -17.59
N ILE A 189 -15.54 34.37 -17.93
CA ILE A 189 -14.17 34.91 -18.02
C ILE A 189 -13.99 35.83 -19.25
N SER A 190 -14.97 36.68 -19.55
CA SER A 190 -14.94 37.57 -20.72
C SER A 190 -14.31 38.94 -20.47
N THR A 191 -13.70 39.21 -19.30
CA THR A 191 -13.13 40.54 -18.99
C THR A 191 -11.60 40.59 -18.89
N TRP A 192 -10.89 39.47 -18.85
CA TRP A 192 -9.42 39.49 -18.67
C TRP A 192 -8.59 39.25 -19.95
N LEU A 193 -9.25 39.08 -21.10
CA LEU A 193 -8.58 39.03 -22.41
C LEU A 193 -8.48 40.39 -23.11
N TYR A 194 -9.19 41.43 -22.61
CA TYR A 194 -9.10 42.78 -23.18
C TYR A 194 -7.99 43.64 -22.55
N SER A 195 -7.52 43.33 -21.35
CA SER A 195 -6.41 44.04 -20.69
C SER A 195 -5.02 43.59 -21.18
N GLY A 196 -4.91 42.43 -21.83
CA GLY A 196 -3.64 41.89 -22.35
C GLY A 196 -3.18 42.46 -23.70
N LEU A 197 -4.09 43.07 -24.48
CA LEU A 197 -3.76 43.70 -25.77
C LEU A 197 -3.44 45.20 -25.66
N GLY A 198 -3.67 45.83 -24.52
CA GLY A 198 -3.33 47.24 -24.28
C GLY A 198 -1.85 47.50 -23.97
N LEU A 199 -1.07 46.46 -23.61
CA LEU A 199 0.33 46.59 -23.18
C LEU A 199 1.37 46.39 -24.30
N ILE A 200 0.93 46.11 -25.53
CA ILE A 200 1.84 46.01 -26.70
C ILE A 200 1.89 47.33 -27.50
N ALA A 201 0.93 48.24 -27.30
CA ALA A 201 0.95 49.55 -27.98
C ALA A 201 1.88 50.60 -27.34
N ALA A 202 2.27 50.44 -26.06
CA ALA A 202 3.12 51.41 -25.35
C ALA A 202 4.63 51.08 -25.40
N GLY A 203 5.02 49.86 -25.82
CA GLY A 203 6.43 49.46 -25.92
C GLY A 203 7.12 49.81 -27.24
N GLY A 204 6.37 50.29 -28.24
CA GLY A 204 6.86 50.57 -29.60
C GLY A 204 7.41 51.98 -29.83
N ILE A 205 7.40 52.87 -28.83
CA ILE A 205 7.91 54.24 -28.92
C ILE A 205 9.11 54.39 -27.95
N LEU A 206 10.16 53.59 -28.12
CA LEU A 206 11.43 53.88 -27.44
C LEU A 206 12.70 53.51 -28.24
N VAL A 207 12.56 53.14 -29.52
CA VAL A 207 13.71 52.75 -30.37
C VAL A 207 13.96 53.71 -31.54
N ALA A 208 13.18 54.79 -31.68
CA ALA A 208 13.28 55.71 -32.83
C ALA A 208 14.13 56.98 -32.63
N PHE A 209 14.90 57.12 -31.53
CA PHE A 209 15.80 58.27 -31.35
C PHE A 209 17.20 57.85 -30.87
N ARG A 210 17.96 57.18 -31.74
CA ARG A 210 19.42 57.25 -31.72
C ARG A 210 19.95 57.39 -33.14
N LYS A 211 19.84 58.59 -33.70
CA LYS A 211 20.64 58.97 -34.87
C LYS A 211 21.00 60.44 -34.84
N LYS A 212 22.31 60.69 -35.03
CA LYS A 212 23.02 61.94 -35.31
C LYS A 212 23.23 62.92 -34.14
N VAL A 213 24.47 63.00 -33.65
CA VAL A 213 25.30 64.23 -33.75
C VAL A 213 26.75 63.79 -34.02
N SER A 214 27.43 64.58 -34.86
CA SER A 214 28.80 64.46 -35.38
C SER A 214 29.91 64.15 -34.38
#